data_AF-A0A822G7E4-F1
#
_entry.id   AF-A0A822G7E4-F1
#
_cell.length_a   1.000
_cell.length_b   1.000
_cell.length_c   1.000
_cell.angle_alpha   90.00
_cell.angle_beta   90.00
_cell.angle_gamma   90.00
#
_symmetry.space_group_name_H-M   'P 1'
#
loop_
_entity.id
_entity.type
_entity.pdbx_description
1 polymer ?
#
loop_
_entity_poly.entity_id
_entity_poly.type
_entity_poly.pdbx_seq_one_letter_code
_entity_poly.pdbx_strand_id
1 'polypeptide(L)'
;MTTTIESKPCQANDNGINCEKDARAKCFHCSRDLCLTHFTEHSQFIDSQTRTFLYSHEKILNDLYNKFEFLSISSRILEYPFIQLEKWRTDAHQKLDQLAEQKRQEIQQKISEYRIIFTEKTNEQKQKIELLKKQLNNLSQQTHVANKEIKYLEDKINETKIFLHSIEKHSIKVSTYAFFVNIRTNFFDL
;
A
#
# COMPACT_ATOMS: atom_id res chain seq x y z
N MET A 1 -42.61 6.51 -19.59
CA MET A 1 -43.80 6.46 -20.47
C MET A 1 -44.91 7.18 -19.74
N THR A 2 -45.08 8.47 -20.02
CA THR A 2 -46.15 9.31 -19.48
C THR A 2 -47.44 9.00 -20.24
N THR A 3 -48.32 8.23 -19.62
CA THR A 3 -49.71 8.10 -20.06
C THR A 3 -50.40 9.42 -19.76
N THR A 4 -50.45 10.30 -20.75
CA THR A 4 -51.34 11.47 -20.76
C THR A 4 -52.77 10.93 -20.76
N ILE A 5 -53.42 10.96 -19.60
CA ILE A 5 -54.86 10.73 -19.51
C ILE A 5 -55.51 11.98 -20.12
N GLU A 6 -55.82 11.93 -21.41
CA GLU A 6 -56.69 12.91 -22.06
C GLU A 6 -58.14 12.69 -21.60
N SER A 7 -58.46 12.94 -20.32
CA SER A 7 -59.85 13.12 -19.94
C SER A 7 -60.24 14.54 -20.35
N LYS A 8 -60.84 14.67 -21.54
CA LYS A 8 -61.45 15.92 -21.96
C LYS A 8 -62.59 16.24 -20.99
N PRO A 9 -62.56 17.34 -20.22
CA PRO A 9 -63.77 17.83 -19.58
C PRO A 9 -64.83 18.04 -20.67
N CYS A 10 -66.11 18.04 -20.31
CA CYS A 10 -67.26 18.31 -21.20
C CYS A 10 -67.84 17.10 -21.97
N GLN A 11 -68.17 15.99 -21.29
CA GLN A 11 -69.06 14.96 -21.85
C GLN A 11 -70.56 15.26 -21.66
N ALA A 12 -70.93 16.29 -20.88
CA ALA A 12 -72.32 16.55 -20.53
C ALA A 12 -73.17 17.24 -21.64
N ASN A 13 -72.63 17.46 -22.85
CA ASN A 13 -73.41 17.99 -23.98
C ASN A 13 -74.17 16.91 -24.76
N ASP A 14 -74.01 15.62 -24.44
CA ASP A 14 -74.87 14.57 -25.02
C ASP A 14 -76.27 14.52 -24.38
N ASN A 15 -76.52 15.28 -23.31
CA ASN A 15 -77.80 15.31 -22.60
C ASN A 15 -78.63 16.59 -22.81
N GLY A 16 -78.37 17.37 -23.86
CA GLY A 16 -79.31 18.40 -24.34
C GLY A 16 -79.41 19.69 -23.51
N ILE A 17 -78.37 20.08 -22.76
CA ILE A 17 -78.32 21.41 -22.11
C ILE A 17 -77.91 22.44 -23.15
N ASN A 18 -78.89 23.21 -23.65
CA ASN A 18 -78.65 24.29 -24.60
C ASN A 18 -78.03 25.51 -23.88
N CYS A 19 -76.69 25.60 -23.82
CA CYS A 19 -75.95 26.69 -23.17
C CYS A 19 -75.93 28.01 -23.97
N GLU A 20 -76.58 28.11 -25.13
CA GLU A 20 -76.59 29.31 -25.99
C GLU A 20 -77.19 30.56 -25.31
N LYS A 21 -78.13 30.40 -24.37
CA LYS A 21 -78.83 31.53 -23.74
C LYS A 21 -78.06 32.17 -22.57
N ASP A 22 -77.19 31.40 -21.91
CA ASP A 22 -76.51 31.82 -20.67
C ASP A 22 -75.01 32.09 -20.87
N ALA A 23 -74.44 31.72 -22.02
CA ALA A 23 -73.04 31.93 -22.32
C ALA A 23 -72.78 33.32 -22.95
N ARG A 24 -71.81 34.05 -22.39
CA ARG A 24 -71.36 35.36 -22.91
C ARG A 24 -69.93 35.34 -23.46
N ALA A 25 -69.26 34.20 -23.36
CA ALA A 25 -67.89 33.99 -23.80
C ALA A 25 -67.70 32.53 -24.21
N LYS A 26 -66.64 32.27 -24.99
CA LYS A 26 -66.19 30.90 -25.29
C LYS A 26 -65.05 30.51 -24.36
N CYS A 27 -65.03 29.27 -23.91
CA CYS A 27 -63.92 28.71 -23.17
C CYS A 27 -62.69 28.64 -24.07
N PHE A 28 -61.58 29.22 -23.63
CA PHE A 28 -60.32 29.23 -24.40
C PHE A 28 -59.74 27.82 -24.60
N HIS A 29 -59.97 26.90 -23.64
CA HIS A 29 -59.37 25.57 -23.67
C HIS A 29 -60.08 24.60 -24.63
N CYS A 30 -61.40 24.72 -24.80
CA CYS A 30 -62.18 23.78 -25.60
C CYS A 30 -63.06 24.45 -26.68
N SER A 31 -63.01 25.79 -26.79
CA SER A 31 -63.74 26.62 -27.76
C SER A 31 -65.27 26.50 -27.71
N ARG A 32 -65.83 25.97 -26.62
CA ARG A 32 -67.29 25.85 -26.37
C ARG A 32 -67.84 27.05 -25.61
N ASP A 33 -69.16 27.24 -25.67
CA ASP A 33 -69.86 28.29 -24.93
C ASP A 33 -69.70 28.11 -23.41
N LEU A 34 -69.17 29.13 -22.74
CA LEU A 34 -68.80 29.10 -21.33
C LEU A 34 -70.02 29.45 -20.45
N CYS A 35 -70.85 28.44 -20.15
CA CYS A 35 -71.87 28.50 -19.11
C CYS A 35 -71.29 28.11 -17.73
N LEU A 36 -72.00 28.45 -16.63
CA LEU A 36 -71.53 28.20 -15.27
C LEU A 36 -71.25 26.71 -14.98
N THR A 37 -72.09 25.82 -15.51
CA THR A 37 -71.90 24.37 -15.42
C THR A 37 -70.59 23.94 -16.07
N HIS A 38 -70.31 24.44 -17.27
CA HIS A 38 -69.08 24.16 -18.00
C HIS A 38 -67.84 24.71 -17.29
N PHE A 39 -67.92 25.92 -16.73
CA PHE A 39 -66.86 26.47 -15.88
C PHE A 39 -66.60 25.59 -14.65
N THR A 40 -67.66 25.10 -14.02
CA THR A 40 -67.58 24.22 -12.84
C THR A 40 -66.92 22.88 -13.17
N GLU A 41 -67.24 22.27 -14.32
CA GLU A 41 -66.58 21.04 -14.79
C GLU A 41 -65.07 21.25 -14.99
N HIS A 42 -64.68 22.38 -15.60
CA HIS A 42 -63.26 22.73 -15.76
C HIS A 42 -62.56 22.94 -14.41
N SER A 43 -63.20 23.65 -13.47
CA SER A 43 -62.67 23.84 -12.12
C SER A 43 -62.47 22.50 -11.41
N GLN A 44 -63.48 21.62 -11.44
CA GLN A 44 -63.39 20.28 -10.85
C GLN A 44 -62.30 19.43 -11.50
N PHE A 45 -62.15 19.53 -12.82
CA PHE A 45 -61.11 18.83 -13.55
C PHE A 45 -59.71 19.29 -13.14
N ILE A 46 -59.48 20.61 -13.07
CA ILE A 46 -58.22 21.18 -12.60
C ILE A 46 -57.96 20.75 -11.14
N ASP A 47 -58.94 20.86 -10.26
CA ASP A 47 -58.81 20.43 -8.86
C ASP A 47 -58.46 18.95 -8.74
N SER A 48 -59.08 18.09 -9.57
CA SER A 48 -58.80 16.65 -9.60
C SER A 48 -57.38 16.35 -10.08
N GLN A 49 -56.89 17.08 -11.08
CA GLN A 49 -55.52 16.96 -11.57
C GLN A 49 -54.52 17.43 -10.52
N THR A 50 -54.77 18.58 -9.88
CA THR A 50 -53.93 19.11 -8.81
C THR A 50 -53.87 18.14 -7.64
N ARG A 51 -54.99 17.56 -7.21
CA ARG A 51 -55.00 16.53 -6.16
C ARG A 51 -54.22 15.29 -6.55
N THR A 52 -54.38 14.81 -7.79
CA THR A 52 -53.64 13.65 -8.30
C THR A 52 -52.13 13.94 -8.34
N PHE A 53 -51.75 15.13 -8.79
CA PHE A 53 -50.36 15.58 -8.80
C PHE A 53 -49.79 15.62 -7.37
N LEU A 54 -50.47 16.28 -6.44
CA LEU A 54 -50.03 16.39 -5.04
C LEU A 54 -49.89 15.02 -4.38
N TYR A 55 -50.89 14.14 -4.54
CA TYR A 55 -50.85 12.79 -3.96
C TYR A 55 -49.71 11.93 -4.53
N SER A 56 -49.47 12.01 -5.85
CA SER A 56 -48.35 11.29 -6.47
C SER A 56 -46.99 11.79 -5.99
N HIS A 57 -46.84 13.10 -5.78
CA HIS A 57 -45.59 13.68 -5.30
C HIS A 57 -45.37 13.45 -3.80
N GLU A 58 -46.42 13.48 -3.00
CA GLU A 58 -46.38 13.08 -1.59
C GLU A 58 -45.88 11.64 -1.45
N LYS A 59 -46.39 10.72 -2.28
CA LYS A 59 -45.91 9.33 -2.31
C LYS A 59 -44.42 9.26 -2.67
N ILE A 60 -43.97 9.98 -3.69
CA ILE A 60 -42.55 10.02 -4.09
C ILE A 60 -41.67 10.55 -2.94
N LEU A 61 -42.10 11.62 -2.27
CA LEU A 61 -41.37 12.20 -1.15
C LEU A 61 -41.26 11.23 0.01
N ASN A 62 -42.36 10.54 0.37
CA ASN A 62 -42.35 9.53 1.42
C ASN A 62 -41.45 8.34 1.06
N ASP A 63 -41.49 7.88 -0.20
CA ASP A 63 -40.61 6.81 -0.68
C ASP A 63 -39.13 7.21 -0.61
N LEU A 64 -38.80 8.46 -0.96
CA LEU A 64 -37.44 8.99 -0.84
C LEU A 64 -37.01 9.13 0.61
N TYR A 65 -37.86 9.67 1.49
CA TYR A 65 -37.59 9.80 2.92
C TYR A 65 -37.30 8.45 3.55
N ASN A 66 -38.14 7.44 3.29
CA ASN A 66 -37.94 6.08 3.77
C ASN A 66 -36.60 5.52 3.26
N LYS A 67 -36.27 5.72 1.98
CA LYS A 67 -34.96 5.29 1.46
C LYS A 67 -33.81 5.95 2.23
N PHE A 68 -33.89 7.26 2.49
CA PHE A 68 -32.88 7.97 3.28
C PHE A 68 -32.79 7.48 4.72
N GLU A 69 -33.92 7.17 5.36
CA GLU A 69 -33.97 6.63 6.72
C GLU A 69 -33.27 5.27 6.84
N PHE A 70 -33.36 4.44 5.79
CA PHE A 70 -32.72 3.13 5.73
C PHE A 70 -31.37 3.11 5.00
N LEU A 71 -30.81 4.26 4.62
CA LEU A 71 -29.46 4.32 4.07
C LEU A 71 -28.47 3.93 5.17
N SER A 72 -27.85 2.78 5.02
CA SER A 72 -26.72 2.35 5.84
C SER A 72 -25.42 2.57 5.06
N ILE A 73 -24.37 2.98 5.78
CA ILE A 73 -23.04 3.04 5.22
C ILE A 73 -22.60 1.60 4.96
N SER A 74 -22.26 1.28 3.72
CA SER A 74 -21.82 -0.07 3.35
C SER A 74 -20.56 -0.50 4.12
N SER A 75 -20.43 -1.78 4.41
CA SER A 75 -19.22 -2.38 5.00
C SER A 75 -17.96 -2.14 4.15
N ARG A 76 -18.12 -1.89 2.84
CA ARG A 76 -17.02 -1.49 1.96
C ARG A 76 -16.36 -0.17 2.36
N ILE A 77 -17.08 0.72 3.05
CA ILE A 77 -16.53 1.96 3.59
C ILE A 77 -16.04 1.74 5.02
N LEU A 78 -16.81 0.99 5.82
CA LEU A 78 -16.53 0.84 7.26
C LEU A 78 -15.41 -0.16 7.58
N GLU A 79 -15.25 -1.23 6.80
CA GLU A 79 -14.36 -2.35 7.15
C GLU A 79 -13.23 -2.54 6.15
N TYR A 80 -13.52 -2.41 4.85
CA TYR A 80 -12.57 -2.72 3.80
C TYR A 80 -11.26 -1.91 3.87
N PRO A 81 -11.24 -0.60 4.20
CA PRO A 81 -10.00 0.13 4.35
C PRO A 81 -9.11 -0.43 5.46
N PHE A 82 -9.69 -0.89 6.57
CA PHE A 82 -8.94 -1.50 7.67
C PHE A 82 -8.37 -2.87 7.28
N ILE A 83 -9.13 -3.66 6.51
CA ILE A 83 -8.62 -4.92 5.95
C ILE A 83 -7.42 -4.67 5.03
N GLN A 84 -7.49 -3.65 4.17
CA GLN A 84 -6.38 -3.28 3.28
C GLN A 84 -5.17 -2.78 4.06
N LEU A 85 -5.38 -1.97 5.10
CA LEU A 85 -4.31 -1.49 5.97
C LEU A 85 -3.62 -2.65 6.70
N GLU A 86 -4.40 -3.60 7.23
CA GLU A 86 -3.88 -4.76 7.93
C GLU A 86 -3.10 -5.70 7.01
N LYS A 87 -3.58 -5.88 5.78
CA LYS A 87 -2.85 -6.60 4.74
C LYS A 87 -1.51 -5.92 4.42
N TRP A 88 -1.53 -4.60 4.19
CA TRP A 88 -0.31 -3.83 3.94
C TRP A 88 0.70 -3.96 5.10
N ARG A 89 0.23 -3.89 6.35
CA ARG A 89 1.06 -4.08 7.54
C ARG A 89 1.73 -5.46 7.56
N THR A 90 0.94 -6.50 7.31
CA THR A 90 1.42 -7.89 7.28
C THR A 90 2.45 -8.09 6.19
N ASP A 91 2.16 -7.62 4.96
CA ASP A 91 3.05 -7.72 3.82
C ASP A 91 4.37 -6.96 4.06
N ALA A 92 4.31 -5.80 4.73
CA ALA A 92 5.49 -5.02 5.08
C ALA A 92 6.39 -5.73 6.10
N HIS A 93 5.83 -6.32 7.16
CA HIS A 93 6.60 -7.10 8.13
C HIS A 93 7.24 -8.33 7.48
N GLN A 94 6.52 -9.06 6.64
CA GLN A 94 7.08 -10.22 5.93
C GLN A 94 8.28 -9.83 5.05
N LYS A 95 8.20 -8.70 4.35
CA LYS A 95 9.34 -8.20 3.56
C LYS A 95 10.54 -7.81 4.41
N LEU A 96 10.29 -7.20 5.58
CA LEU A 96 11.34 -6.86 6.53
C LEU A 96 12.04 -8.12 7.08
N ASP A 97 11.27 -9.14 7.45
CA ASP A 97 11.79 -10.41 7.94
C ASP A 97 12.62 -11.12 6.85
N GLN A 98 12.14 -11.14 5.61
CA GLN A 98 12.87 -11.68 4.47
C GLN A 98 14.21 -10.96 4.25
N LEU A 99 14.22 -9.62 4.30
CA LEU A 99 15.44 -8.84 4.16
C LEU A 99 16.41 -9.12 5.32
N ALA A 100 15.90 -9.20 6.54
CA ALA A 100 16.72 -9.50 7.72
C ALA A 100 17.37 -10.88 7.63
N GLU A 101 16.63 -11.88 7.16
CA GLU A 101 17.14 -13.24 6.96
C GLU A 101 18.18 -13.29 5.83
N GLN A 102 17.94 -12.62 4.70
CA GLN A 102 18.94 -12.49 3.63
C GLN A 102 20.25 -11.88 4.14
N LYS A 103 20.16 -10.82 4.95
CA LYS A 103 21.35 -10.15 5.50
C LYS A 103 22.05 -11.00 6.56
N ARG A 104 21.31 -11.79 7.32
CA ARG A 104 21.89 -12.79 8.23
C ARG A 104 22.71 -13.82 7.46
N GLN A 105 22.18 -14.34 6.36
CA GLN A 105 22.88 -15.29 5.50
C GLN A 105 24.12 -14.67 4.86
N GLU A 106 24.05 -13.42 4.41
CA GLU A 106 25.20 -12.68 3.89
C GLU A 106 26.33 -12.54 4.93
N ILE A 107 25.99 -12.20 6.18
CA ILE A 107 26.96 -12.15 7.29
C ILE A 107 27.58 -13.54 7.54
N GLN A 108 26.76 -14.58 7.60
CA GLN A 108 27.25 -15.95 7.81
C GLN A 108 28.20 -16.39 6.70
N GLN A 109 27.88 -16.07 5.45
CA GLN A 109 28.76 -16.33 4.31
C GLN A 109 30.10 -15.60 4.46
N LYS A 110 30.08 -14.30 4.78
CA LYS A 110 31.31 -13.52 4.98
C LYS A 110 32.17 -14.03 6.13
N ILE A 111 31.55 -14.49 7.22
CA ILE A 111 32.26 -15.14 8.33
C ILE A 111 32.91 -16.46 7.88
N SER A 112 32.18 -17.26 7.10
CA SER A 112 32.69 -18.53 6.57
C SER A 112 33.89 -18.31 5.65
N GLU A 113 33.76 -17.40 4.69
CA GLU A 113 34.85 -16.98 3.79
C GLU A 113 36.09 -16.52 4.58
N TYR A 114 35.89 -15.67 5.60
CA TYR A 114 36.98 -15.23 6.47
C TYR A 114 37.64 -16.37 7.21
N ARG A 115 36.88 -17.33 7.77
CA ARG A 115 37.44 -18.47 8.52
C ARG A 115 38.36 -19.32 7.65
N ILE A 116 38.00 -19.53 6.38
CA ILE A 116 38.82 -20.29 5.43
C ILE A 116 40.15 -19.56 5.21
N ILE A 117 40.10 -18.30 4.78
CA ILE A 117 41.29 -17.48 4.51
C ILE A 117 42.16 -17.34 5.76
N PHE A 118 41.55 -17.11 6.92
CA PHE A 118 42.25 -16.99 8.19
C PHE A 118 43.00 -18.27 8.55
N THR A 119 42.39 -19.43 8.33
CA THR A 119 43.00 -20.73 8.60
C THR A 119 44.19 -20.96 7.68
N GLU A 120 44.05 -20.67 6.39
CA GLU A 120 45.14 -20.76 5.41
C GLU A 120 46.31 -19.86 5.79
N LYS A 121 46.05 -18.57 6.06
CA LYS A 121 47.09 -17.62 6.47
C LYS A 121 47.74 -17.98 7.79
N THR A 122 46.98 -18.49 8.75
CA THR A 122 47.53 -18.98 10.02
C THR A 122 48.45 -20.18 9.79
N ASN A 123 48.07 -21.10 8.91
CA ASN A 123 48.89 -22.27 8.58
C ASN A 123 50.18 -21.87 7.84
N GLU A 124 50.11 -20.95 6.88
CA GLU A 124 51.29 -20.37 6.23
C GLU A 124 52.27 -19.78 7.26
N GLN A 125 51.77 -19.01 8.23
CA GLN A 125 52.61 -18.41 9.26
C GLN A 125 53.19 -19.44 10.22
N LYS A 126 52.44 -20.49 10.59
CA LYS A 126 52.97 -21.61 11.38
C LYS A 126 54.12 -22.30 10.65
N GLN A 127 53.98 -22.56 9.35
CA GLN A 127 55.05 -23.16 8.54
C GLN A 127 56.29 -22.26 8.47
N LYS A 128 56.10 -20.94 8.31
CA LYS A 128 57.20 -19.97 8.36
C LYS A 128 57.92 -20.00 9.72
N ILE A 129 57.18 -20.01 10.83
CA ILE A 129 57.76 -20.10 12.18
C ILE A 129 58.56 -21.39 12.35
N GLU A 130 58.05 -22.54 11.90
CA GLU A 130 58.78 -23.81 11.98
C GLU A 130 60.07 -23.78 11.15
N LEU A 131 60.07 -23.12 9.98
CA LEU A 131 61.28 -22.90 9.20
C LEU A 131 62.27 -21.99 9.94
N LEU A 132 61.80 -20.88 10.51
CA LEU A 132 62.64 -19.95 11.28
C LEU A 132 63.24 -20.63 12.51
N LYS A 133 62.49 -21.49 13.22
CA LYS A 133 63.00 -22.30 14.34
C LYS A 133 64.13 -23.23 13.89
N LYS A 134 63.96 -23.92 12.76
CA LYS A 134 65.01 -24.78 12.19
C LYS A 134 66.26 -23.97 11.84
N GLN A 135 66.09 -22.81 11.20
CA GLN A 135 67.20 -21.91 10.87
C GLN A 135 67.92 -21.41 12.13
N LEU A 136 67.18 -20.99 13.15
CA LEU A 136 67.74 -20.55 14.43
C LEU A 136 68.53 -21.67 15.11
N ASN A 137 68.00 -22.90 15.15
CA ASN A 137 68.70 -24.05 15.70
C ASN A 137 70.00 -24.34 14.93
N ASN A 138 69.98 -24.29 13.60
CA ASN A 138 71.18 -24.50 12.79
C ASN A 138 72.26 -23.44 13.07
N LEU A 139 71.88 -22.16 13.11
CA LEU A 139 72.81 -21.07 13.43
C LEU A 139 73.35 -21.20 14.86
N SER A 140 72.53 -21.62 15.82
CA SER A 140 72.97 -21.80 17.22
C SER A 140 74.06 -22.88 17.38
N GLN A 141 74.13 -23.83 16.44
CA GLN A 141 75.13 -24.90 16.44
C GLN A 141 76.43 -24.51 15.69
N GLN A 142 76.43 -23.37 14.99
CA GLN A 142 77.60 -22.89 14.25
C GLN A 142 78.54 -22.10 15.17
N THR A 143 79.84 -22.34 15.03
CA THR A 143 80.90 -21.61 15.75
C THR A 143 81.13 -20.19 15.23
N HIS A 144 80.69 -19.89 14.02
CA HIS A 144 80.76 -18.54 13.44
C HIS A 144 79.50 -18.29 12.60
N VAL A 145 78.70 -17.28 12.99
CA VAL A 145 77.47 -16.87 12.30
C VAL A 145 77.64 -15.46 11.77
N ALA A 146 77.20 -15.19 10.53
CA ALA A 146 77.30 -13.84 9.99
C ALA A 146 76.19 -12.93 10.56
N ASN A 147 76.53 -11.70 10.95
CA ASN A 147 75.54 -10.73 11.45
C ASN A 147 74.35 -10.49 10.50
N LYS A 148 74.54 -10.68 9.18
CA LYS A 148 73.46 -10.58 8.20
C LYS A 148 72.40 -11.67 8.36
N GLU A 149 72.78 -12.88 8.77
CA GLU A 149 71.87 -14.00 8.98
C GLU A 149 71.04 -13.82 10.26
N ILE A 150 71.68 -13.31 11.33
CA ILE A 150 70.99 -12.92 12.56
C ILE A 150 69.97 -11.82 12.28
N LYS A 151 70.38 -10.76 11.57
CA LYS A 151 69.49 -9.65 11.21
C LYS A 151 68.31 -10.11 10.35
N TYR A 152 68.54 -11.00 9.38
CA TYR A 152 67.47 -11.59 8.58
C TYR A 152 66.44 -12.33 9.44
N LEU A 153 66.87 -13.11 10.44
CA LEU A 153 65.99 -13.80 11.38
C LEU A 153 65.20 -12.82 12.25
N GLU A 154 65.85 -11.78 12.76
CA GLU A 154 65.19 -10.72 13.55
C GLU A 154 64.10 -10.01 12.73
N ASP A 155 64.41 -9.63 11.49
CA ASP A 155 63.47 -8.97 10.58
C ASP A 155 62.24 -9.88 10.34
N LYS A 156 62.46 -11.18 10.09
CA LYS A 156 61.37 -12.15 9.86
C LYS A 156 60.53 -12.40 11.10
N ILE A 157 61.14 -12.46 12.28
CA ILE A 157 60.41 -12.57 13.56
C ILE A 157 59.55 -11.32 13.79
N ASN A 158 60.07 -10.14 13.49
CA ASN A 158 59.32 -8.89 13.61
C ASN A 158 58.15 -8.81 12.61
N GLU A 159 58.33 -9.26 11.36
CA GLU A 159 57.24 -9.39 10.39
C GLU A 159 56.09 -10.28 10.93
N THR A 160 56.43 -11.43 11.52
CA THR A 160 55.42 -12.34 12.12
C THR A 160 54.71 -11.70 13.31
N LYS A 161 55.42 -10.93 14.15
CA LYS A 161 54.80 -10.18 15.27
C LYS A 161 53.82 -9.11 14.76
N ILE A 162 54.19 -8.38 13.71
CA ILE A 162 53.31 -7.37 13.09
C ILE A 162 52.05 -8.03 12.54
N PHE A 163 52.18 -9.18 11.86
CA PHE A 163 51.03 -9.94 11.37
C PHE A 163 50.09 -10.40 12.50
N LEU A 164 50.62 -10.88 13.62
CA LEU A 164 49.80 -11.25 14.78
C LEU A 164 48.99 -10.06 15.30
N HIS A 165 49.59 -8.89 15.35
CA HIS A 165 48.90 -7.68 15.80
C HIS A 165 47.88 -7.14 14.79
N SER A 166 48.05 -7.40 13.48
CA SER A 166 47.07 -6.99 12.48
C SER A 166 45.77 -7.79 12.54
N ILE A 167 45.83 -9.05 13.00
CA ILE A 167 44.64 -9.92 13.14
C ILE A 167 43.60 -9.30 14.08
N GLU A 168 44.04 -8.65 15.16
CA GLU A 168 43.16 -8.00 16.15
C GLU A 168 42.31 -6.88 15.55
N LYS A 169 42.68 -6.37 14.37
CA LYS A 169 42.00 -5.27 13.68
C LYS A 169 40.93 -5.76 12.69
N HIS A 170 40.87 -7.05 12.41
CA HIS A 170 39.89 -7.61 11.48
C HIS A 170 38.48 -7.52 12.05
N SER A 171 37.52 -7.03 11.26
CA SER A 171 36.14 -6.87 11.71
C SER A 171 35.13 -6.95 10.57
N ILE A 172 33.92 -7.40 10.94
CA ILE A 172 32.71 -7.26 10.13
C ILE A 172 31.87 -6.17 10.78
N LYS A 173 31.53 -5.14 10.00
CA LYS A 173 30.70 -4.02 10.44
C LYS A 173 29.36 -4.07 9.72
N VAL A 174 28.29 -4.02 10.49
CA VAL A 174 26.91 -3.94 9.99
C VAL A 174 26.40 -2.54 10.28
N SER A 175 25.91 -1.86 9.25
CA SER A 175 25.28 -0.54 9.38
C SER A 175 23.86 -0.62 8.87
N THR A 176 22.91 -0.15 9.68
CA THR A 176 21.47 -0.18 9.39
C THR A 176 20.96 1.25 9.20
N TYR A 177 20.19 1.48 8.15
CA TYR A 177 19.53 2.76 7.84
C TYR A 177 18.13 2.50 7.31
N ALA A 178 17.09 2.71 8.12
CA ALA A 178 15.71 2.39 7.76
C ALA A 178 15.56 0.98 7.15
N PHE A 179 15.41 0.88 5.82
CA PHE A 179 15.25 -0.38 5.07
C PHE A 179 16.54 -0.85 4.36
N PHE A 180 17.69 -0.28 4.71
CA PHE A 180 18.97 -0.60 4.11
C PHE A 180 19.93 -1.16 5.15
N VAL A 181 20.53 -2.30 4.81
CA VAL A 181 21.58 -2.95 5.62
C VAL A 181 22.82 -3.09 4.77
N ASN A 182 23.91 -2.45 5.20
CA ASN A 182 25.21 -2.52 4.57
C ASN A 182 26.16 -3.34 5.45
N ILE A 183 26.80 -4.34 4.86
CA ILE A 183 27.79 -5.19 5.53
C ILE A 183 29.14 -4.87 4.91
N ARG A 184 30.09 -4.44 5.74
CA ARG A 184 31.47 -4.17 5.33
C ARG A 184 32.42 -5.07 6.08
N THR A 185 33.44 -5.52 5.39
CA THR A 185 34.52 -6.32 5.97
C THR A 185 35.82 -5.56 5.84
N ASN A 186 36.62 -5.58 6.90
CA ASN A 186 38.01 -5.16 6.84
C ASN A 186 38.87 -6.37 7.20
N PHE A 187 39.15 -7.19 6.19
CA PHE A 187 40.00 -8.38 6.28
C PHE A 187 41.17 -8.16 5.35
N PHE A 188 42.37 -8.59 5.77
CA PHE A 188 43.59 -8.73 4.97
C PHE A 188 43.56 -7.88 3.69
N ASP A 189 44.07 -6.65 3.73
CA ASP A 189 44.19 -5.81 2.52
C ASP A 189 44.75 -6.67 1.38
N LEU A 190 43.93 -6.91 0.35
CA LEU A 190 44.34 -7.54 -0.90
C LEU A 190 45.15 -6.56 -1.73
#